data_AF-A0A8B6EX30-F1
#
_entry.id   AF-A0A8B6EX30-F1
#
_cell.length_a   1.000
_cell.length_b   1.000
_cell.length_c   1.000
_cell.angle_alpha   90.00
_cell.angle_beta   90.00
_cell.angle_gamma   90.00
#
_symmetry.space_group_name_H-M   'P 1'
#
loop_
_entity.id
_entity.type
_entity.pdbx_description
1 polymer ?
#
loop_
_entity_poly.entity_id
_entity_poly.type
_entity_poly.pdbx_seq_one_letter_code
_entity_poly.pdbx_strand_id
1 'polypeptide(L)'
;MKIHDYQCFAFHDVDLIPENDKNIYNCPKQPRHMSVAVDKFKYRLPYTAIFGGVSSLTKEQFQKVNGFPNRYFGWGGEDDDMWNRIHNAGYKVIRYAMDIARYKMIKHGTETGNKANPGRFKMLKDSKKRKRSYGDMSVVKYSLEHKTDNSTWPWRINSTGLNVYIIDEIDNLHRWQFSGKNRYTFDKLYHWVQNGGRGKPSTCYPRHRVAIIIPYRNRESHLRTFLYNIHPILNRQELDYGIYVVEQNGGSKFNRAMLMNIGYAEAMKIHDYQCFVFHDVDLIPENDKNIYNCPKQPRHMSVAVDKFKYRLPYNSIFGGVSSLTKEQFQKVNGFPNRYFGWGCEDDDMWRRIKNAGYKVIRYAREIARYKMIKHGTDTGNKANPGRFKMLKDSKKYFKTDGINSLKYKVLKIEFNHLYTRVVVDIDEKEVMAETYINLCGHEANALMHSEIFQNLTLSSGQSLEDFYCQIYEKGKLLAKPEHEMLSKFISGLPDQMSFFVRAGMPPDMQNALASAKMTEAYGYRKHDDSVNAAGFFKNKSRDNRRTADDRNSGLSDLREQIRELSEFVNAQKEMKYDKISPDLESPAAASSEISEMKDQIQTLTSLLSGMNV
;
A
#
# COMPACT_ATOMS: atom_id res chain seq x y z
N MET A 1 -17.32 24.46 21.46
CA MET A 1 -17.56 24.34 20.00
C MET A 1 -17.71 25.76 19.43
N LYS A 2 -16.68 26.35 18.81
CA LYS A 2 -16.87 27.62 18.08
C LYS A 2 -17.60 27.27 16.78
N ILE A 3 -18.93 27.38 16.79
CA ILE A 3 -19.76 27.25 15.59
C ILE A 3 -19.22 28.31 14.61
N HIS A 4 -18.60 27.86 13.51
CA HIS A 4 -18.32 28.75 12.39
C HIS A 4 -19.61 29.51 12.07
N ASP A 5 -19.51 30.79 11.74
CA ASP A 5 -20.69 31.65 11.54
C ASP A 5 -21.38 31.33 10.21
N TYR A 6 -21.92 30.11 10.10
CA TYR A 6 -22.64 29.62 8.95
C TYR A 6 -23.89 30.47 8.78
N GLN A 7 -23.96 31.17 7.66
CA GLN A 7 -25.09 32.02 7.32
C GLN A 7 -26.30 31.22 6.83
N CYS A 8 -26.06 29.97 6.40
CA CYS A 8 -27.04 29.10 5.77
C CYS A 8 -26.98 27.66 6.31
N PHE A 9 -28.14 27.09 6.61
CA PHE A 9 -28.31 25.70 7.04
C PHE A 9 -29.21 24.98 6.03
N ALA A 10 -28.73 23.84 5.53
CA ALA A 10 -29.55 22.91 4.76
C ALA A 10 -29.78 21.64 5.59
N PHE A 11 -31.03 21.22 5.67
CA PHE A 11 -31.49 19.99 6.31
C PHE A 11 -31.86 19.02 5.20
N HIS A 12 -31.37 17.79 5.27
CA HIS A 12 -31.45 16.86 4.16
C HIS A 12 -31.61 15.43 4.66
N ASP A 13 -32.74 14.82 4.33
CA ASP A 13 -32.99 13.40 4.59
C ASP A 13 -32.00 12.57 3.77
N VAL A 14 -31.27 11.68 4.44
CA VAL A 14 -30.16 10.93 3.84
C VAL A 14 -30.58 10.04 2.67
N ASP A 15 -31.86 9.68 2.61
CA ASP A 15 -32.45 8.85 1.57
C ASP A 15 -33.00 9.64 0.38
N LEU A 16 -32.91 10.98 0.33
CA LEU A 16 -33.38 11.79 -0.80
C LEU A 16 -32.25 12.25 -1.71
N ILE A 17 -32.04 11.61 -2.87
CA ILE A 17 -30.98 12.01 -3.80
C ILE A 17 -31.51 13.00 -4.85
N PRO A 18 -30.91 14.19 -5.06
CA PRO A 18 -31.32 15.11 -6.11
C PRO A 18 -31.08 14.49 -7.50
N GLU A 19 -32.05 14.61 -8.41
CA GLU A 19 -31.93 14.04 -9.77
C GLU A 19 -31.17 14.96 -10.74
N ASN A 20 -30.86 16.19 -10.33
CA ASN A 20 -30.13 17.17 -11.12
C ASN A 20 -29.36 18.17 -10.24
N ASP A 21 -28.43 18.90 -10.86
CA ASP A 21 -27.57 19.91 -10.25
C ASP A 21 -28.19 21.32 -10.21
N LYS A 22 -29.36 21.53 -10.83
CA LYS A 22 -30.05 22.82 -10.86
C LYS A 22 -30.67 23.18 -9.51
N ASN A 23 -30.85 22.21 -8.62
CA ASN A 23 -31.38 22.42 -7.28
C ASN A 23 -30.30 22.91 -6.30
N ILE A 24 -29.95 24.20 -6.41
CA ILE A 24 -28.86 24.80 -5.66
C ILE A 24 -29.24 24.93 -4.17
N TYR A 25 -28.38 24.37 -3.32
CA TYR A 25 -28.42 24.48 -1.86
C TYR A 25 -27.97 25.87 -1.42
N ASN A 26 -28.94 26.77 -1.29
CA ASN A 26 -28.75 28.14 -0.82
C ASN A 26 -29.81 28.51 0.22
N CYS A 27 -29.57 29.60 0.95
CA CYS A 27 -30.54 30.14 1.90
C CYS A 27 -31.00 31.51 1.41
N PRO A 28 -32.13 31.58 0.69
CA PRO A 28 -32.68 32.84 0.24
C PRO A 28 -33.31 33.61 1.42
N LYS A 29 -33.80 34.83 1.14
CA LYS A 29 -34.48 35.66 2.15
C LYS A 29 -35.70 35.00 2.81
N GLN A 30 -36.22 33.95 2.21
CA GLN A 30 -37.34 33.14 2.70
C GLN A 30 -36.90 31.68 2.88
N PRO A 31 -37.40 30.93 3.88
CA PRO A 31 -37.13 29.50 4.01
C PRO A 31 -37.49 28.73 2.73
N ARG A 32 -36.61 27.85 2.27
CA ARG A 32 -36.77 27.11 1.02
C ARG A 32 -37.02 25.63 1.28
N HIS A 33 -38.09 25.09 0.70
CA HIS A 33 -38.30 23.64 0.60
C HIS A 33 -37.81 23.17 -0.78
N MET A 34 -36.84 22.27 -0.77
CA MET A 34 -36.09 21.85 -1.95
C MET A 34 -36.62 20.53 -2.53
N SER A 35 -37.13 19.60 -1.71
CA SER A 35 -37.61 18.28 -2.15
C SER A 35 -39.11 18.24 -2.47
N VAL A 36 -39.55 19.04 -3.45
CA VAL A 36 -40.99 19.16 -3.75
C VAL A 36 -41.52 18.09 -4.71
N ALA A 37 -40.63 17.43 -5.46
CA ALA A 37 -40.97 16.41 -6.43
C ALA A 37 -40.15 15.14 -6.16
N VAL A 38 -40.65 14.26 -5.29
CA VAL A 38 -39.99 12.99 -4.96
C VAL A 38 -40.65 11.83 -5.72
N ASP A 39 -39.85 10.92 -6.28
CA ASP A 39 -40.33 9.76 -7.06
C ASP A 39 -41.33 8.88 -6.30
N LYS A 40 -41.12 8.66 -4.99
CA LYS A 40 -42.05 7.93 -4.09
C LYS A 40 -43.45 8.54 -4.10
N PHE A 41 -43.55 9.86 -4.28
CA PHE A 41 -44.81 10.59 -4.38
C PHE A 41 -45.20 10.90 -5.83
N LYS A 42 -44.67 10.13 -6.80
CA LYS A 42 -44.89 10.29 -8.24
C LYS A 42 -44.51 11.71 -8.73
N TYR A 43 -43.44 12.27 -8.17
CA TYR A 43 -42.97 13.64 -8.43
C TYR A 43 -44.02 14.72 -8.15
N ARG A 44 -44.94 14.45 -7.23
CA ARG A 44 -45.94 15.41 -6.76
C ARG A 44 -45.67 15.75 -5.31
N LEU A 45 -45.89 17.00 -4.97
CA LEU A 45 -45.88 17.42 -3.58
C LEU A 45 -47.06 16.75 -2.86
N PRO A 46 -46.82 15.97 -1.79
CA PRO A 46 -47.87 15.18 -1.16
C PRO A 46 -48.97 16.06 -0.54
N TYR A 47 -48.60 17.20 0.04
CA TYR A 47 -49.52 18.23 0.54
C TYR A 47 -48.77 19.56 0.77
N THR A 48 -49.49 20.67 0.87
CA THR A 48 -48.89 22.02 0.91
C THR A 48 -48.12 22.34 2.18
N ALA A 49 -48.52 21.76 3.32
CA ALA A 49 -47.94 22.02 4.63
C ALA A 49 -46.60 21.29 4.90
N ILE A 50 -46.08 20.51 3.95
CA ILE A 50 -44.81 19.81 4.15
C ILE A 50 -43.61 20.75 4.05
N PHE A 51 -42.72 20.68 5.03
CA PHE A 51 -41.42 21.34 5.07
C PHE A 51 -40.35 20.38 5.62
N GLY A 52 -40.29 19.19 5.01
CA GLY A 52 -39.38 18.09 5.35
C GLY A 52 -38.53 17.66 4.16
N GLY A 53 -37.90 16.49 4.25
CA GLY A 53 -37.06 15.99 3.17
C GLY A 53 -35.78 16.81 3.04
N VAL A 54 -35.78 17.75 2.10
CA VAL A 54 -34.68 18.68 1.89
C VAL A 54 -35.19 20.11 1.99
N SER A 55 -34.61 20.88 2.92
CA SER A 55 -34.97 22.28 3.15
C SER A 55 -33.77 23.13 3.56
N SER A 56 -33.90 24.45 3.46
CA SER A 56 -32.83 25.37 3.83
C SER A 56 -33.35 26.67 4.44
N LEU A 57 -32.62 27.14 5.46
CA LEU A 57 -32.91 28.35 6.24
C LEU A 57 -31.63 29.06 6.61
N THR A 58 -31.65 30.39 6.62
CA THR A 58 -30.55 31.17 7.20
C THR A 58 -30.48 30.95 8.71
N LYS A 59 -29.33 31.26 9.31
CA LYS A 59 -29.16 31.25 10.77
C LYS A 59 -30.28 32.02 11.50
N GLU A 60 -30.56 33.22 11.03
CA GLU A 60 -31.58 34.12 11.58
C GLU A 60 -32.99 33.55 11.44
N GLN A 61 -33.31 32.98 10.27
CA GLN A 61 -34.59 32.31 10.04
C GLN A 61 -34.76 31.14 11.01
N PHE A 62 -33.76 30.27 11.10
CA PHE A 62 -33.79 29.09 11.96
C PHE A 62 -33.91 29.43 13.45
N GLN A 63 -33.20 30.48 13.91
CA GLN A 63 -33.33 31.02 15.26
C GLN A 63 -34.72 31.61 15.51
N LYS A 64 -35.27 32.38 14.56
CA LYS A 64 -36.58 33.04 14.71
C LYS A 64 -37.75 32.05 14.76
N VAL A 65 -37.65 30.92 14.05
CA VAL A 65 -38.64 29.83 14.09
C VAL A 65 -38.43 28.89 15.29
N ASN A 66 -37.35 29.08 16.05
CA ASN A 66 -36.96 28.26 17.19
C ASN A 66 -36.78 26.78 16.82
N GLY A 67 -36.06 26.53 15.72
CA GLY A 67 -35.68 25.21 15.24
C GLY A 67 -36.83 24.21 15.00
N PHE A 68 -36.46 22.94 14.81
CA PHE A 68 -37.39 21.81 14.72
C PHE A 68 -37.93 21.43 16.11
N PRO A 69 -39.12 20.80 16.20
CA PRO A 69 -39.68 20.35 17.47
C PRO A 69 -38.97 19.13 18.08
N ASN A 70 -38.69 19.18 19.38
CA ASN A 70 -38.04 18.09 20.13
C ASN A 70 -39.00 17.00 20.64
N ARG A 71 -40.27 16.98 20.22
CA ARG A 71 -41.32 16.14 20.84
C ARG A 71 -41.84 15.01 19.97
N TYR A 72 -41.55 15.05 18.67
CA TYR A 72 -41.98 14.03 17.73
C TYR A 72 -41.02 12.85 17.83
N PHE A 73 -41.33 11.92 18.73
CA PHE A 73 -40.68 10.62 18.80
C PHE A 73 -41.36 9.63 17.85
N GLY A 74 -40.60 8.92 17.02
CA GLY A 74 -41.13 8.11 15.92
C GLY A 74 -41.32 8.91 14.64
N TRP A 75 -41.99 8.33 13.63
CA TRP A 75 -42.21 9.02 12.33
C TRP A 75 -43.46 9.92 12.32
N GLY A 76 -43.32 11.14 11.79
CA GLY A 76 -44.37 11.99 11.25
C GLY A 76 -44.86 13.13 12.15
N GLY A 77 -45.03 14.30 11.53
CA GLY A 77 -45.65 15.52 12.08
C GLY A 77 -44.66 16.64 12.45
N GLU A 78 -43.36 16.34 12.50
CA GLU A 78 -42.26 17.28 12.75
C GLU A 78 -42.08 18.29 11.61
N ASP A 79 -42.21 17.84 10.36
CA ASP A 79 -42.11 18.67 9.16
C ASP A 79 -43.28 19.65 9.06
N ASP A 80 -44.49 19.18 9.40
CA ASP A 80 -45.71 19.99 9.44
C ASP A 80 -45.64 21.05 10.56
N ASP A 81 -45.07 20.69 11.71
CA ASP A 81 -44.85 21.62 12.82
C ASP A 81 -43.84 22.71 12.42
N MET A 82 -42.76 22.32 11.74
CA MET A 82 -41.78 23.26 11.20
C MET A 82 -42.42 24.23 10.21
N TRP A 83 -43.30 23.74 9.33
CA TRP A 83 -44.08 24.60 8.44
C TRP A 83 -44.93 25.61 9.22
N ASN A 84 -45.63 25.19 10.29
CA ASN A 84 -46.43 26.11 11.11
C ASN A 84 -45.56 27.20 11.77
N ARG A 85 -44.37 26.83 12.28
CA ARG A 85 -43.43 27.78 12.90
C ARG A 85 -42.93 28.83 11.93
N ILE A 86 -42.60 28.41 10.70
CA ILE A 86 -42.17 29.31 9.62
C ILE A 86 -43.25 30.36 9.35
N HIS A 87 -44.51 29.93 9.20
CA HIS A 87 -45.63 30.84 8.95
C HIS A 87 -45.92 31.75 10.16
N ASN A 88 -45.88 31.20 11.37
CA ASN A 88 -46.06 31.96 12.61
C ASN A 88 -44.94 32.99 12.86
N ALA A 89 -43.75 32.77 12.31
CA ALA A 89 -42.62 33.71 12.33
C ALA A 89 -42.70 34.80 11.24
N GLY A 90 -43.76 34.78 10.42
CA GLY A 90 -44.00 35.74 9.34
C GLY A 90 -43.27 35.43 8.04
N TYR A 91 -42.72 34.22 7.89
CA TYR A 91 -42.03 33.80 6.66
C TYR A 91 -42.97 33.05 5.72
N LYS A 92 -42.64 33.06 4.43
CA LYS A 92 -43.31 32.27 3.40
C LYS A 92 -42.35 31.18 2.93
N VAL A 93 -42.81 29.93 2.87
CA VAL A 93 -42.01 28.86 2.28
C VAL A 93 -41.93 29.05 0.78
N ILE A 94 -40.73 29.13 0.23
CA ILE A 94 -40.50 29.14 -1.22
C ILE A 94 -40.03 27.77 -1.72
N ARG A 95 -40.31 27.48 -2.98
CA ARG A 95 -40.07 26.19 -3.62
C ARG A 95 -39.50 26.41 -5.01
N TYR A 96 -38.60 25.54 -5.46
CA TYR A 96 -38.23 25.52 -6.88
C TYR A 96 -39.37 24.93 -7.71
N ALA A 97 -39.31 25.17 -9.02
CA ALA A 97 -40.16 24.48 -9.98
C ALA A 97 -39.94 22.96 -9.87
N MET A 98 -40.98 22.16 -10.14
CA MET A 98 -40.95 20.70 -9.91
C MET A 98 -39.91 19.97 -10.76
N ASP A 99 -39.53 20.51 -11.92
CA ASP A 99 -38.48 19.98 -12.79
C ASP A 99 -37.07 20.21 -12.22
N ILE A 100 -36.88 21.27 -11.44
CA ILE A 100 -35.64 21.56 -10.71
C ILE A 100 -35.60 20.75 -9.41
N ALA A 101 -36.67 20.76 -8.63
CA ALA A 101 -36.75 20.15 -7.30
C ALA A 101 -37.05 18.65 -7.29
N ARG A 102 -36.47 17.91 -8.26
CA ARG A 102 -36.65 16.46 -8.40
C ARG A 102 -35.69 15.69 -7.51
N TYR A 103 -36.24 14.74 -6.75
CA TYR A 103 -35.49 13.83 -5.91
C TYR A 103 -35.96 12.40 -6.11
N LYS A 104 -35.02 11.48 -5.90
CA LYS A 104 -35.26 10.05 -5.84
C LYS A 104 -35.07 9.57 -4.42
N MET A 105 -36.08 8.94 -3.85
CA MET A 105 -35.98 8.30 -2.54
C MET A 105 -35.30 6.94 -2.67
N ILE A 106 -34.25 6.73 -1.88
CA ILE A 106 -33.58 5.44 -1.77
C ILE A 106 -34.58 4.44 -1.18
N LYS A 107 -34.72 3.28 -1.83
CA LYS A 107 -35.56 2.21 -1.28
C LYS A 107 -34.85 1.59 -0.08
N HIS A 108 -35.46 1.70 1.08
CA HIS A 108 -35.03 1.04 2.31
C HIS A 108 -36.19 0.24 2.92
N GLY A 109 -35.87 -0.77 3.73
CA GLY A 109 -36.87 -1.49 4.52
C GLY A 109 -37.46 -0.60 5.60
N THR A 110 -38.71 -0.87 6.02
CA THR A 110 -39.30 -0.18 7.16
C THR A 110 -38.61 -0.63 8.43
N GLU A 111 -38.01 0.29 9.19
CA GLU A 111 -37.48 -0.02 10.52
C GLU A 111 -38.62 -0.48 11.43
N THR A 112 -38.52 -1.71 11.95
CA THR A 112 -39.56 -2.33 12.79
C THR A 112 -39.79 -1.59 14.12
N GLY A 113 -38.81 -0.80 14.56
CA GLY A 113 -38.87 0.02 15.77
C GLY A 113 -39.44 1.43 15.58
N ASN A 114 -39.45 1.98 14.36
CA ASN A 114 -39.83 3.37 14.11
C ASN A 114 -41.33 3.50 13.78
N LYS A 115 -42.17 3.35 14.81
CA LYS A 115 -43.63 3.48 14.67
C LYS A 115 -44.05 4.93 14.52
N ALA A 116 -45.15 5.14 13.81
CA ALA A 116 -45.71 6.47 13.63
C ALA A 116 -46.13 7.07 14.99
N ASN A 117 -45.79 8.33 15.26
CA ASN A 117 -46.09 8.93 16.56
C ASN A 117 -47.61 8.98 16.80
N PRO A 118 -48.15 8.37 17.88
CA PRO A 118 -49.59 8.30 18.11
C PRO A 118 -50.20 9.65 18.48
N GLY A 119 -49.41 10.58 19.03
CA GLY A 119 -49.82 11.93 19.42
C GLY A 119 -49.70 12.99 18.33
N ARG A 120 -49.12 12.67 17.16
CA ARG A 120 -48.70 13.68 16.15
C ARG A 120 -49.79 14.65 15.74
N PHE A 121 -51.03 14.20 15.55
CA PHE A 121 -52.13 15.07 15.12
C PHE A 121 -52.60 16.02 16.22
N LYS A 122 -52.62 15.55 17.48
CA LYS A 122 -52.92 16.40 18.64
C LYS A 122 -51.84 17.46 18.81
N MET A 123 -50.58 17.05 18.75
CA MET A 123 -49.42 17.95 18.84
C MET A 123 -49.41 18.98 17.72
N LEU A 124 -49.73 18.59 16.48
CA LEU A 124 -49.82 19.50 15.34
C LEU A 124 -50.98 20.50 15.49
N LYS A 125 -52.11 20.09 16.06
CA LYS A 125 -53.23 20.98 16.37
C LYS A 125 -52.85 22.02 17.43
N ASP A 126 -52.07 21.61 18.43
CA ASP A 126 -51.56 22.51 19.48
C ASP A 126 -50.52 23.50 18.94
N SER A 127 -49.66 23.04 18.02
CA SER A 127 -48.67 23.87 17.31
C SER A 127 -49.29 25.08 16.61
N LYS A 128 -50.40 24.88 15.90
CA LYS A 128 -51.13 25.96 15.23
C LYS A 128 -51.64 27.04 16.18
N LYS A 129 -51.85 26.70 17.46
CA LYS A 129 -52.42 27.60 18.47
C LYS A 129 -51.38 28.32 19.31
N ARG A 130 -50.15 27.79 19.43
CA ARG A 130 -49.13 28.31 20.35
C ARG A 130 -47.95 28.93 19.60
N LYS A 131 -47.65 30.20 19.89
CA LYS A 131 -46.39 30.82 19.44
C LYS A 131 -45.25 30.34 20.34
N ARG A 132 -44.30 29.58 19.77
CA ARG A 132 -42.97 29.29 20.35
C ARG A 132 -42.92 28.41 21.61
N SER A 133 -43.89 27.50 21.72
CA SER A 133 -43.95 26.41 22.70
C SER A 133 -42.64 25.73 23.09
N TYR A 134 -42.00 25.17 22.07
CA TYR A 134 -41.09 24.03 22.16
C TYR A 134 -40.06 24.11 21.04
N GLY A 135 -38.90 23.45 21.14
CA GLY A 135 -37.76 23.64 20.21
C GLY A 135 -36.72 24.64 20.73
N ASP A 136 -36.62 24.78 22.05
CA ASP A 136 -35.75 25.76 22.70
C ASP A 136 -34.26 25.56 22.34
N MET A 137 -33.76 26.45 21.48
CA MET A 137 -32.34 26.51 21.11
C MET A 137 -31.43 26.77 22.32
N SER A 138 -31.95 27.33 23.42
CA SER A 138 -31.20 27.51 24.67
C SER A 138 -30.90 26.17 25.37
N VAL A 139 -31.79 25.16 25.25
CA VAL A 139 -31.55 23.80 25.74
C VAL A 139 -30.48 23.10 24.91
N VAL A 140 -30.49 23.30 23.59
CA VAL A 140 -29.43 22.78 22.70
C VAL A 140 -28.10 23.44 23.05
N LYS A 141 -28.08 24.76 23.25
CA LYS A 141 -26.89 25.52 23.67
C LYS A 141 -26.39 25.04 25.04
N TYR A 142 -27.27 24.91 26.03
CA TYR A 142 -26.96 24.36 27.36
C TYR A 142 -26.38 22.94 27.28
N SER A 143 -26.98 22.06 26.48
CA SER A 143 -26.49 20.68 26.26
C SER A 143 -25.12 20.64 25.57
N LEU A 144 -24.83 21.58 24.66
CA LEU A 144 -23.53 21.71 24.01
C LEU A 144 -22.46 22.33 24.93
N GLU A 145 -22.88 23.20 25.85
CA GLU A 145 -21.99 23.87 26.82
C GLU A 145 -21.70 22.98 28.05
N HIS A 146 -22.61 22.10 28.45
CA HIS A 146 -22.55 21.34 29.72
C HIS A 146 -22.37 19.82 29.56
N LYS A 147 -22.24 19.27 28.34
CA LYS A 147 -21.88 17.86 28.13
C LYS A 147 -20.39 17.69 27.79
N THR A 148 -19.59 17.45 28.83
CA THR A 148 -18.25 16.81 28.73
C THR A 148 -18.26 15.38 29.25
N ASP A 149 -19.44 14.75 29.40
CA ASP A 149 -19.53 13.37 29.89
C ASP A 149 -19.79 12.37 28.77
N ASN A 150 -19.02 11.29 28.80
CA ASN A 150 -18.55 10.55 27.64
C ASN A 150 -19.46 9.37 27.23
N SER A 151 -20.73 9.33 27.64
CA SER A 151 -21.45 8.05 27.76
C SER A 151 -22.80 7.87 27.06
N THR A 152 -23.40 8.83 26.34
CA THR A 152 -24.79 8.60 25.82
C THR A 152 -25.19 9.19 24.46
N TRP A 153 -24.28 9.60 23.57
CA TRP A 153 -24.64 9.97 22.18
C TRP A 153 -23.73 9.27 21.17
N PRO A 154 -24.25 8.39 20.26
CA PRO A 154 -23.42 7.65 19.30
C PRO A 154 -22.82 8.49 18.17
N TRP A 155 -23.21 9.75 18.02
CA TRP A 155 -22.81 10.58 16.87
C TRP A 155 -22.09 11.85 17.34
N ARG A 156 -20.75 11.81 17.34
CA ARG A 156 -19.93 13.01 17.53
C ARG A 156 -19.98 13.88 16.28
N ILE A 157 -20.56 15.07 16.37
CA ILE A 157 -20.35 16.14 15.38
C ILE A 157 -19.06 16.86 15.78
N ASN A 158 -17.93 16.45 15.21
CA ASN A 158 -16.70 17.22 15.29
C ASN A 158 -16.82 18.44 14.37
N SER A 159 -16.89 19.64 14.95
CA SER A 159 -16.88 20.89 14.20
C SER A 159 -15.45 21.30 13.83
N THR A 160 -15.02 20.90 12.65
CA THR A 160 -13.95 21.57 11.90
C THR A 160 -14.36 21.56 10.44
N GLY A 161 -14.63 22.74 9.87
CA GLY A 161 -14.89 23.07 8.45
C GLY A 161 -15.27 21.95 7.48
N LEU A 162 -16.45 22.07 6.86
CA LEU A 162 -16.91 21.21 5.75
C LEU A 162 -16.88 19.71 6.09
N ASN A 163 -17.90 19.25 6.83
CA ASN A 163 -18.16 17.82 6.96
C ASN A 163 -18.69 17.29 5.61
N VAL A 164 -17.78 16.82 4.76
CA VAL A 164 -18.11 15.70 3.87
C VAL A 164 -18.33 14.51 4.80
N TYR A 165 -19.58 14.10 4.99
CA TYR A 165 -19.89 12.84 5.64
C TYR A 165 -19.33 11.72 4.75
N ILE A 166 -18.19 11.15 5.13
CA ILE A 166 -17.86 9.80 4.72
C ILE A 166 -18.80 8.92 5.55
N ILE A 167 -19.95 8.61 4.95
CA ILE A 167 -20.92 7.67 5.50
C ILE A 167 -20.20 6.31 5.60
N ASP A 168 -20.08 5.76 6.81
CA ASP A 168 -19.49 4.43 7.08
C ASP A 168 -20.32 3.28 6.45
N GLU A 169 -21.43 3.57 5.77
CA GLU A 169 -22.24 2.65 4.95
C GLU A 169 -21.94 2.72 3.44
N ILE A 170 -20.70 3.03 3.06
CA ILE A 170 -20.23 2.93 1.67
C ILE A 170 -20.62 1.56 1.06
N ASP A 171 -20.55 0.46 1.80
CA ASP A 171 -20.89 -0.85 1.24
C ASP A 171 -22.37 -1.04 0.86
N ASN A 172 -23.30 -0.28 1.43
CA ASN A 172 -24.74 -0.42 1.15
C ASN A 172 -25.22 0.59 0.09
N LEU A 173 -24.73 1.84 0.13
CA LEU A 173 -25.01 2.82 -0.93
C LEU A 173 -24.36 2.41 -2.27
N HIS A 174 -23.15 1.83 -2.22
CA HIS A 174 -22.44 1.31 -3.40
C HIS A 174 -23.06 0.02 -3.95
N ARG A 175 -23.81 -0.74 -3.14
CA ARG A 175 -24.57 -1.90 -3.65
C ARG A 175 -25.84 -1.47 -4.40
N TRP A 176 -26.43 -0.33 -4.03
CA TRP A 176 -27.72 0.14 -4.56
C TRP A 176 -27.60 1.06 -5.77
N GLN A 177 -26.60 1.97 -5.81
CA GLN A 177 -26.34 2.76 -7.03
C GLN A 177 -25.90 1.90 -8.23
N PHE A 178 -25.44 0.67 -8.00
CA PHE A 178 -24.77 -0.15 -9.01
C PHE A 178 -25.36 -1.55 -9.22
N SER A 179 -26.48 -1.90 -8.57
CA SER A 179 -27.24 -3.11 -8.90
C SER A 179 -28.42 -2.80 -9.83
N GLY A 180 -28.22 -3.16 -11.11
CA GLY A 180 -29.30 -3.27 -12.10
C GLY A 180 -29.52 -2.03 -12.98
N LYS A 181 -29.54 -2.26 -14.30
CA LYS A 181 -30.05 -1.49 -15.48
C LYS A 181 -29.99 0.06 -15.54
N ASN A 182 -29.66 0.79 -14.47
CA ASN A 182 -29.44 2.22 -14.42
C ASN A 182 -27.93 2.52 -14.33
N ARG A 183 -27.19 2.17 -15.38
CA ARG A 183 -25.82 2.68 -15.62
C ARG A 183 -25.87 4.16 -16.03
N TYR A 184 -26.52 5.01 -15.25
CA TYR A 184 -26.35 6.45 -15.37
C TYR A 184 -25.40 6.88 -14.25
N THR A 185 -24.21 7.37 -14.53
CA THR A 185 -23.04 6.68 -15.10
C THR A 185 -21.95 7.25 -14.20
N PHE A 186 -21.27 6.47 -13.37
CA PHE A 186 -20.17 6.98 -12.52
C PHE A 186 -19.19 7.84 -13.34
N ASP A 187 -18.98 7.44 -14.60
CA ASP A 187 -18.22 8.12 -15.64
C ASP A 187 -18.80 9.46 -16.14
N LYS A 188 -19.97 9.91 -15.69
CA LYS A 188 -20.52 11.24 -16.04
C LYS A 188 -20.64 12.17 -14.84
N LEU A 189 -20.24 11.74 -13.64
CA LEU A 189 -20.32 12.57 -12.45
C LEU A 189 -19.44 13.82 -12.56
N TYR A 190 -18.31 13.69 -13.26
CA TYR A 190 -17.31 14.74 -13.41
C TYR A 190 -17.17 15.15 -14.87
N HIS A 191 -18.04 16.07 -15.31
CA HIS A 191 -18.09 16.56 -16.69
C HIS A 191 -16.83 17.33 -17.11
N TRP A 192 -16.03 17.84 -16.16
CA TRP A 192 -14.76 18.52 -16.45
C TRP A 192 -13.59 17.55 -16.68
N VAL A 193 -13.78 16.28 -16.33
CA VAL A 193 -12.78 15.24 -16.59
C VAL A 193 -12.93 14.78 -18.04
N GLN A 194 -11.81 14.69 -18.74
CA GLN A 194 -11.71 14.19 -20.10
C GLN A 194 -11.29 12.71 -20.09
N ASN A 195 -11.55 12.00 -21.19
CA ASN A 195 -11.11 10.61 -21.38
C ASN A 195 -9.62 10.42 -21.01
N GLY A 196 -9.34 9.30 -20.35
CA GLY A 196 -8.06 9.03 -19.69
C GLY A 196 -7.96 9.61 -18.28
N GLY A 197 -9.06 10.08 -17.68
CA GLY A 197 -9.04 10.66 -16.34
C GLY A 197 -8.27 11.97 -16.24
N ARG A 198 -8.24 12.74 -17.34
CA ARG A 198 -7.50 14.00 -17.42
C ARG A 198 -8.36 15.15 -16.91
N GLY A 199 -7.80 15.96 -16.02
CA GLY A 199 -8.45 17.18 -15.55
C GLY A 199 -7.50 18.37 -15.65
N LYS A 200 -8.05 19.53 -16.01
CA LYS A 200 -7.31 20.78 -16.12
C LYS A 200 -8.27 21.95 -15.89
N PRO A 201 -7.90 22.99 -15.13
CA PRO A 201 -8.74 24.18 -14.98
C PRO A 201 -8.92 24.88 -16.34
N SER A 202 -10.15 25.31 -16.64
CA SER A 202 -10.47 26.08 -17.84
C SER A 202 -10.24 27.59 -17.68
N THR A 203 -10.11 28.06 -16.45
CA THR A 203 -10.04 29.48 -16.09
C THR A 203 -8.61 30.00 -15.89
N CYS A 204 -7.61 29.12 -15.82
CA CYS A 204 -6.22 29.51 -15.57
C CYS A 204 -5.22 28.53 -16.20
N TYR A 205 -3.95 28.96 -16.27
CA TYR A 205 -2.84 28.10 -16.67
C TYR A 205 -2.26 27.38 -15.42
N PRO A 206 -2.38 26.06 -15.32
CA PRO A 206 -1.92 25.32 -14.15
C PRO A 206 -0.40 25.27 -14.10
N ARG A 207 0.16 25.55 -12.91
CA ARG A 207 1.61 25.48 -12.66
C ARG A 207 2.14 24.05 -12.53
N HIS A 208 1.25 23.09 -12.30
CA HIS A 208 1.60 21.71 -11.99
C HIS A 208 0.92 20.72 -12.93
N ARG A 209 1.75 20.00 -13.70
CA ARG A 209 1.38 18.83 -14.50
C ARG A 209 1.69 17.56 -13.70
N VAL A 210 0.67 16.86 -13.23
CA VAL A 210 0.78 15.80 -12.23
C VAL A 210 0.23 14.47 -12.74
N ALA A 211 1.06 13.42 -12.76
CA ALA A 211 0.59 12.06 -12.95
C ALA A 211 0.32 11.41 -11.59
N ILE A 212 -0.87 10.87 -11.39
CA ILE A 212 -1.22 10.09 -10.21
C ILE A 212 -1.17 8.62 -10.60
N ILE A 213 -0.21 7.90 -10.03
CA ILE A 213 0.09 6.51 -10.35
C ILE A 213 -0.44 5.60 -9.24
N ILE A 214 -1.31 4.66 -9.61
CA ILE A 214 -2.00 3.76 -8.70
C ILE A 214 -1.63 2.32 -9.05
N PRO A 215 -0.82 1.62 -8.25
CA PRO A 215 -0.61 0.20 -8.42
C PRO A 215 -1.90 -0.55 -8.06
N TYR A 216 -2.33 -1.47 -8.90
CA TYR A 216 -3.68 -2.03 -8.82
C TYR A 216 -3.75 -3.52 -9.16
N ARG A 217 -4.62 -4.26 -8.46
CA ARG A 217 -5.09 -5.60 -8.83
C ARG A 217 -6.36 -5.95 -8.05
N ASN A 218 -7.45 -6.24 -8.73
CA ASN A 218 -8.71 -6.75 -8.14
C ASN A 218 -9.28 -5.92 -6.97
N ARG A 219 -9.28 -4.57 -7.08
CA ARG A 219 -9.76 -3.65 -6.03
C ARG A 219 -10.83 -2.66 -6.54
N GLU A 220 -11.78 -3.14 -7.35
CA GLU A 220 -12.71 -2.29 -8.11
C GLU A 220 -13.56 -1.38 -7.19
N SER A 221 -14.05 -1.91 -6.07
CA SER A 221 -14.79 -1.11 -5.09
C SER A 221 -13.95 0.03 -4.51
N HIS A 222 -12.67 -0.24 -4.19
CA HIS A 222 -11.75 0.78 -3.68
C HIS A 222 -11.44 1.83 -4.74
N LEU A 223 -11.18 1.40 -5.98
CA LEU A 223 -10.90 2.31 -7.09
C LEU A 223 -12.06 3.28 -7.33
N ARG A 224 -13.31 2.80 -7.28
CA ARG A 224 -14.48 3.68 -7.38
C ARG A 224 -14.54 4.69 -6.24
N THR A 225 -14.34 4.26 -5.00
CA THR A 225 -14.30 5.17 -3.85
C THR A 225 -13.17 6.18 -3.98
N PHE A 226 -12.00 5.76 -4.44
CA PHE A 226 -10.87 6.63 -4.72
C PHE A 226 -11.20 7.68 -5.78
N LEU A 227 -11.67 7.27 -6.96
CA LEU A 227 -12.00 8.17 -8.07
C LEU A 227 -13.10 9.16 -7.67
N TYR A 228 -14.11 8.71 -6.92
CA TYR A 228 -15.16 9.56 -6.39
C TYR A 228 -14.58 10.69 -5.53
N ASN A 229 -13.66 10.40 -4.62
CA ASN A 229 -13.15 11.41 -3.71
C ASN A 229 -12.05 12.28 -4.31
N ILE A 230 -11.19 11.70 -5.17
CA ILE A 230 -9.97 12.38 -5.59
C ILE A 230 -10.21 13.43 -6.68
N HIS A 231 -11.09 13.18 -7.66
CA HIS A 231 -11.29 14.11 -8.77
C HIS A 231 -11.71 15.53 -8.32
N PRO A 232 -12.69 15.68 -7.40
CA PRO A 232 -13.03 16.99 -6.88
C PRO A 232 -11.87 17.69 -6.15
N ILE A 233 -11.03 16.94 -5.42
CA ILE A 233 -9.89 17.50 -4.69
C ILE A 233 -8.86 18.06 -5.69
N LEU A 234 -8.48 17.26 -6.70
CA LEU A 234 -7.50 17.66 -7.70
C LEU A 234 -7.97 18.86 -8.53
N ASN A 235 -9.27 18.92 -8.82
CA ASN A 235 -9.88 20.05 -9.52
C ASN A 235 -9.84 21.33 -8.67
N ARG A 236 -10.18 21.26 -7.37
CA ARG A 236 -10.07 22.40 -6.45
C ARG A 236 -8.63 22.86 -6.22
N GLN A 237 -7.66 21.98 -6.44
CA GLN A 237 -6.24 22.30 -6.40
C GLN A 237 -5.70 22.88 -7.73
N GLU A 238 -6.57 23.06 -8.73
CA GLU A 238 -6.25 23.68 -10.03
C GLU A 238 -5.06 23.01 -10.76
N LEU A 239 -5.00 21.68 -10.71
CA LEU A 239 -3.94 20.89 -11.33
C LEU A 239 -4.26 20.55 -12.79
N ASP A 240 -3.23 20.44 -13.63
CA ASP A 240 -3.28 19.62 -14.86
C ASP A 240 -2.88 18.21 -14.45
N TYR A 241 -3.83 17.30 -14.34
CA TYR A 241 -3.56 15.96 -13.83
C TYR A 241 -4.04 14.86 -14.77
N GLY A 242 -3.47 13.66 -14.59
CA GLY A 242 -3.98 12.41 -15.13
C GLY A 242 -3.87 11.29 -14.12
N ILE A 243 -4.86 10.39 -14.11
CA ILE A 243 -4.90 9.23 -13.20
C ILE A 243 -4.58 7.96 -13.98
N TYR A 244 -3.56 7.24 -13.55
CA TYR A 244 -3.07 6.01 -14.17
C TYR A 244 -3.23 4.84 -13.20
N VAL A 245 -4.14 3.94 -13.53
CA VAL A 245 -4.35 2.68 -12.80
C VAL A 245 -3.51 1.61 -13.48
N VAL A 246 -2.42 1.20 -12.84
CA VAL A 246 -1.47 0.23 -13.37
C VAL A 246 -1.82 -1.15 -12.82
N GLU A 247 -2.48 -1.94 -13.64
CA GLU A 247 -3.04 -3.23 -13.28
C GLU A 247 -2.08 -4.37 -13.59
N GLN A 248 -1.68 -5.11 -12.57
CA GLN A 248 -0.89 -6.32 -12.74
C GLN A 248 -1.79 -7.50 -13.15
N ASN A 249 -1.57 -8.00 -14.35
CA ASN A 249 -2.16 -9.22 -14.86
C ASN A 249 -1.50 -10.47 -14.25
N GLY A 250 -2.23 -11.58 -14.21
CA GLY A 250 -1.70 -12.89 -13.84
C GLY A 250 -1.70 -13.20 -12.33
N GLY A 251 -1.18 -14.39 -12.00
CA GLY A 251 -1.21 -14.98 -10.66
C GLY A 251 0.08 -14.82 -9.83
N SER A 252 1.09 -14.10 -10.32
CA SER A 252 2.33 -13.84 -9.58
C SER A 252 2.07 -12.99 -8.32
N LYS A 253 3.04 -12.90 -7.40
CA LYS A 253 2.88 -12.02 -6.24
C LYS A 253 2.75 -10.57 -6.69
N PHE A 254 1.96 -9.79 -5.96
CA PHE A 254 1.79 -8.37 -6.28
C PHE A 254 3.12 -7.62 -6.13
N ASN A 255 3.48 -6.78 -7.09
CA ASN A 255 4.70 -5.98 -7.05
C ASN A 255 4.38 -4.49 -7.13
N ARG A 256 4.04 -3.92 -5.96
CA ARG A 256 3.59 -2.54 -5.81
C ARG A 256 4.60 -1.52 -6.37
N ALA A 257 5.87 -1.66 -6.01
CA ALA A 257 6.93 -0.74 -6.40
C ALA A 257 7.21 -0.76 -7.91
N MET A 258 7.25 -1.95 -8.51
CA MET A 258 7.45 -2.06 -9.96
C MET A 258 6.29 -1.46 -10.76
N LEU A 259 5.04 -1.64 -10.31
CA LEU A 259 3.87 -1.02 -10.94
C LEU A 259 3.93 0.51 -10.89
N MET A 260 4.51 1.09 -9.83
CA MET A 260 4.74 2.53 -9.76
C MET A 260 5.77 3.01 -10.80
N ASN A 261 6.85 2.26 -11.00
CA ASN A 261 7.84 2.54 -12.05
C ASN A 261 7.23 2.41 -13.46
N ILE A 262 6.44 1.37 -13.70
CA ILE A 262 5.71 1.16 -14.98
C ILE A 262 4.75 2.32 -15.22
N GLY A 263 3.98 2.74 -14.21
CA GLY A 263 3.08 3.88 -14.33
C GLY A 263 3.79 5.18 -14.66
N TYR A 264 4.97 5.43 -14.06
CA TYR A 264 5.83 6.55 -14.46
C TYR A 264 6.23 6.45 -15.94
N ALA A 265 6.70 5.28 -16.38
CA ALA A 265 7.17 5.07 -17.75
C ALA A 265 6.04 5.23 -18.79
N GLU A 266 4.85 4.69 -18.53
CA GLU A 266 3.70 4.81 -19.45
C GLU A 266 3.06 6.21 -19.41
N ALA A 267 2.96 6.85 -18.25
CA ALA A 267 2.41 8.20 -18.15
C ALA A 267 3.27 9.21 -18.94
N MET A 268 4.60 9.07 -18.90
CA MET A 268 5.55 9.91 -19.64
C MET A 268 5.42 9.79 -21.16
N LYS A 269 4.91 8.67 -21.69
CA LYS A 269 4.64 8.50 -23.13
C LYS A 269 3.39 9.25 -23.57
N ILE A 270 2.46 9.51 -22.66
CA ILE A 270 1.15 10.10 -22.93
C ILE A 270 1.18 11.62 -22.75
N HIS A 271 1.93 12.13 -21.78
CA HIS A 271 2.00 13.56 -21.51
C HIS A 271 3.29 13.94 -20.77
N ASP A 272 3.76 15.18 -20.98
CA ASP A 272 4.95 15.71 -20.29
C ASP A 272 4.61 16.10 -18.85
N TYR A 273 4.57 15.12 -17.96
CA TYR A 273 4.40 15.35 -16.53
C TYR A 273 5.72 15.76 -15.87
N GLN A 274 5.63 16.74 -14.98
CA GLN A 274 6.77 17.21 -14.16
C GLN A 274 6.73 16.64 -12.73
N CYS A 275 5.58 16.09 -12.32
CA CYS A 275 5.32 15.64 -10.97
C CYS A 275 4.60 14.30 -10.99
N PHE A 276 5.02 13.39 -10.11
CA PHE A 276 4.43 12.07 -9.94
C PHE A 276 3.98 11.89 -8.50
N VAL A 277 2.71 11.56 -8.33
CA VAL A 277 2.12 11.16 -7.05
C VAL A 277 1.89 9.66 -7.10
N PHE A 278 2.56 8.92 -6.22
CA PHE A 278 2.41 7.47 -6.10
C PHE A 278 1.42 7.19 -4.97
N HIS A 279 0.35 6.45 -5.28
CA HIS A 279 -0.85 6.47 -4.44
C HIS A 279 -1.45 5.08 -4.26
N ASP A 280 -1.58 4.63 -3.02
CA ASP A 280 -2.36 3.41 -2.73
C ASP A 280 -3.85 3.66 -2.94
N VAL A 281 -4.53 2.75 -3.63
CA VAL A 281 -5.95 2.89 -4.02
C VAL A 281 -6.90 2.95 -2.82
N ASP A 282 -6.47 2.48 -1.65
CA ASP A 282 -7.26 2.40 -0.44
C ASP A 282 -7.08 3.60 0.50
N LEU A 283 -6.24 4.59 0.15
CA LEU A 283 -6.05 5.78 0.95
C LEU A 283 -6.86 6.95 0.38
N ILE A 284 -7.66 7.61 1.22
CA ILE A 284 -8.44 8.79 0.83
C ILE A 284 -8.01 9.99 1.68
N PRO A 285 -7.54 11.10 1.08
CA PRO A 285 -7.16 12.30 1.84
C PRO A 285 -8.40 12.93 2.49
N GLU A 286 -8.29 13.28 3.77
CA GLU A 286 -9.39 13.91 4.53
C GLU A 286 -9.41 15.45 4.40
N ASN A 287 -8.36 16.03 3.82
CA ASN A 287 -8.18 17.48 3.76
C ASN A 287 -7.54 17.89 2.43
N ASP A 288 -8.21 18.75 1.68
CA ASP A 288 -7.74 19.22 0.37
C ASP A 288 -6.60 20.25 0.44
N LYS A 289 -6.22 20.69 1.65
CA LYS A 289 -4.95 21.42 1.89
C LYS A 289 -3.72 20.54 1.77
N ASN A 290 -3.88 19.21 1.72
CA ASN A 290 -2.82 18.30 1.35
C ASN A 290 -2.64 18.32 -0.17
N ILE A 291 -1.81 19.25 -0.67
CA ILE A 291 -1.69 19.53 -2.10
C ILE A 291 -0.99 18.39 -2.85
N TYR A 292 -1.64 17.88 -3.91
CA TYR A 292 -1.14 16.84 -4.81
C TYR A 292 -0.18 17.41 -5.87
N ASN A 293 0.86 18.09 -5.40
CA ASN A 293 1.96 18.58 -6.22
C ASN A 293 3.31 18.06 -5.71
N CYS A 294 4.37 18.44 -6.41
CA CYS A 294 5.73 18.07 -6.07
C CYS A 294 6.52 19.32 -5.63
N PRO A 295 6.96 19.39 -4.37
CA PRO A 295 7.85 20.44 -3.91
C PRO A 295 9.32 20.16 -4.27
N LYS A 296 10.22 21.10 -3.93
CA LYS A 296 11.68 20.99 -4.17
C LYS A 296 12.33 19.75 -3.52
N GLN A 297 11.68 19.17 -2.52
CA GLN A 297 12.11 17.97 -1.81
C GLN A 297 11.04 16.88 -1.96
N PRO A 298 11.37 15.58 -2.02
CA PRO A 298 10.37 14.51 -2.03
C PRO A 298 9.41 14.62 -0.84
N ARG A 299 8.11 14.48 -1.10
CA ARG A 299 7.07 14.63 -0.07
C ARG A 299 6.47 13.28 0.29
N HIS A 300 6.40 12.98 1.58
CA HIS A 300 5.51 11.94 2.09
C HIS A 300 4.17 12.59 2.47
N MET A 301 3.08 12.12 1.85
CA MET A 301 1.77 12.75 1.95
C MET A 301 0.89 12.09 3.02
N SER A 302 0.93 10.76 3.15
CA SER A 302 0.10 9.99 4.10
C SER A 302 0.71 9.89 5.50
N VAL A 303 0.91 11.03 6.15
CA VAL A 303 1.57 11.12 7.47
C VAL A 303 0.72 10.55 8.61
N ALA A 304 -0.60 10.74 8.54
CA ALA A 304 -1.53 10.33 9.57
C ALA A 304 -2.67 9.51 8.98
N VAL A 305 -2.52 8.20 8.98
CA VAL A 305 -3.57 7.27 8.53
C VAL A 305 -4.39 6.78 9.72
N ASP A 306 -5.71 6.71 9.59
CA ASP A 306 -6.63 6.30 10.65
C ASP A 306 -6.32 4.89 11.21
N LYS A 307 -5.90 3.95 10.35
CA LYS A 307 -5.41 2.61 10.74
C LYS A 307 -4.29 2.65 11.79
N PHE A 308 -3.45 3.68 11.74
CA PHE A 308 -2.36 3.90 12.70
C PHE A 308 -2.74 4.94 13.77
N LYS A 309 -4.04 5.11 14.05
CA LYS A 309 -4.58 6.10 15.00
C LYS A 309 -4.08 7.52 14.69
N TYR A 310 -3.94 7.85 13.40
CA TYR A 310 -3.40 9.12 12.92
C TYR A 310 -1.99 9.44 13.43
N ARG A 311 -1.18 8.42 13.76
CA ARG A 311 0.22 8.57 14.15
C ARG A 311 1.12 8.08 13.01
N LEU A 312 2.26 8.75 12.86
CA LEU A 312 3.30 8.29 11.94
C LEU A 312 3.93 7.02 12.52
N PRO A 313 3.91 5.87 11.82
CA PRO A 313 4.40 4.61 12.38
C PRO A 313 5.88 4.65 12.77
N TYR A 314 6.72 5.23 11.91
CA TYR A 314 8.15 5.42 12.13
C TYR A 314 8.70 6.48 11.18
N ASN A 315 9.86 7.07 11.51
CA ASN A 315 10.37 8.25 10.81
C ASN A 315 10.78 8.01 9.35
N SER A 316 11.21 6.79 9.00
CA SER A 316 11.63 6.42 7.65
C SER A 316 10.49 6.01 6.72
N ILE A 317 9.23 5.98 7.19
CA ILE A 317 8.11 5.56 6.34
C ILE A 317 7.93 6.51 5.16
N PHE A 318 7.78 5.92 3.98
CA PHE A 318 7.54 6.63 2.72
C PHE A 318 6.45 5.94 1.86
N GLY A 319 5.78 4.92 2.40
CA GLY A 319 4.66 4.22 1.79
C GLY A 319 3.33 4.98 1.88
N GLY A 320 2.25 4.35 1.39
CA GLY A 320 0.94 5.00 1.30
C GLY A 320 0.85 5.95 0.10
N VAL A 321 1.13 7.23 0.35
CA VAL A 321 1.07 8.29 -0.65
C VAL A 321 2.32 9.16 -0.58
N SER A 322 2.99 9.33 -1.71
CA SER A 322 4.20 10.16 -1.83
C SER A 322 4.23 10.93 -3.16
N SER A 323 5.00 12.02 -3.21
CA SER A 323 5.20 12.78 -4.44
C SER A 323 6.66 13.13 -4.70
N LEU A 324 7.06 12.98 -5.96
CA LEU A 324 8.39 13.29 -6.47
C LEU A 324 8.30 13.99 -7.82
N THR A 325 9.12 15.03 -8.01
CA THR A 325 9.35 15.60 -9.35
C THR A 325 9.97 14.55 -10.28
N LYS A 326 9.83 14.75 -11.59
CA LYS A 326 10.48 13.93 -12.62
C LYS A 326 11.98 13.78 -12.34
N GLU A 327 12.66 14.88 -12.03
CA GLU A 327 14.10 14.94 -11.78
C GLU A 327 14.48 14.18 -10.50
N GLN A 328 13.70 14.34 -9.43
CA GLN A 328 13.92 13.59 -8.19
C GLN A 328 13.76 12.09 -8.42
N PHE A 329 12.71 11.68 -9.13
CA PHE A 329 12.42 10.27 -9.39
C PHE A 329 13.49 9.61 -10.27
N GLN A 330 13.94 10.31 -11.30
CA GLN A 330 15.05 9.86 -12.15
C GLN A 330 16.37 9.77 -11.37
N LYS A 331 16.68 10.77 -10.53
CA LYS A 331 17.93 10.79 -9.74
C LYS A 331 18.05 9.61 -8.78
N VAL A 332 16.93 9.12 -8.24
CA VAL A 332 16.91 7.95 -7.34
C VAL A 332 16.76 6.62 -8.08
N ASN A 333 16.76 6.62 -9.41
CA ASN A 333 16.48 5.47 -10.27
C ASN A 333 15.10 4.82 -9.98
N GLY A 334 14.11 5.61 -9.58
CA GLY A 334 12.79 5.12 -9.19
C GLY A 334 12.78 4.11 -8.03
N PHE A 335 11.68 3.37 -7.92
CA PHE A 335 11.46 2.33 -6.91
C PHE A 335 12.24 1.03 -7.24
N PRO A 336 12.49 0.12 -6.27
CA PRO A 336 13.06 -1.20 -6.58
C PRO A 336 12.05 -2.12 -7.29
N ASN A 337 12.47 -2.87 -8.32
CA ASN A 337 11.61 -3.80 -9.05
C ASN A 337 11.53 -5.19 -8.39
N ARG A 338 12.46 -5.54 -7.50
CA ARG A 338 12.59 -6.90 -6.93
C ARG A 338 11.63 -7.25 -5.79
N TYR A 339 10.81 -6.32 -5.31
CA TYR A 339 9.91 -6.52 -4.16
C TYR A 339 8.57 -7.16 -4.55
N PHE A 340 8.61 -8.48 -4.78
CA PHE A 340 7.40 -9.29 -4.97
C PHE A 340 6.80 -9.69 -3.60
N GLY A 341 5.54 -9.33 -3.36
CA GLY A 341 4.88 -9.52 -2.06
C GLY A 341 4.98 -8.29 -1.16
N TRP A 342 4.49 -8.40 0.08
CA TRP A 342 4.37 -7.25 0.96
C TRP A 342 5.68 -6.89 1.70
N GLY A 343 6.05 -5.60 1.65
CA GLY A 343 6.88 -4.92 2.64
C GLY A 343 8.28 -4.46 2.19
N CYS A 344 8.74 -3.35 2.78
CA CYS A 344 10.06 -2.71 2.69
C CYS A 344 10.45 -2.12 1.33
N GLU A 345 9.57 -2.10 0.33
CA GLU A 345 9.84 -1.43 -0.95
C GLU A 345 9.82 0.10 -0.80
N ASP A 346 8.99 0.61 0.11
CA ASP A 346 8.88 2.01 0.48
C ASP A 346 10.03 2.47 1.39
N ASP A 347 10.49 1.60 2.31
CA ASP A 347 11.71 1.80 3.09
C ASP A 347 12.96 1.89 2.19
N ASP A 348 13.05 1.04 1.16
CA ASP A 348 14.13 1.09 0.15
C ASP A 348 14.09 2.44 -0.58
N MET A 349 12.90 2.88 -1.02
CA MET A 349 12.73 4.20 -1.62
C MET A 349 13.18 5.34 -0.70
N TRP A 350 12.85 5.29 0.60
CA TRP A 350 13.34 6.28 1.56
C TRP A 350 14.87 6.30 1.63
N ARG A 351 15.53 5.13 1.61
CA ARG A 351 17.00 5.03 1.58
C ARG A 351 17.57 5.64 0.30
N ARG A 352 16.96 5.37 -0.87
CA ARG A 352 17.37 5.95 -2.16
C ARG A 352 17.28 7.49 -2.13
N ILE A 353 16.17 8.02 -1.64
CA ILE A 353 15.96 9.47 -1.47
C ILE A 353 17.05 10.09 -0.60
N LYS A 354 17.35 9.48 0.56
CA LYS A 354 18.39 9.96 1.47
C LYS A 354 19.79 9.88 0.85
N ASN A 355 20.12 8.79 0.18
CA ASN A 355 21.42 8.61 -0.49
C ASN A 355 21.61 9.61 -1.65
N ALA A 356 20.53 10.05 -2.30
CA ALA A 356 20.57 11.08 -3.34
C ALA A 356 20.68 12.53 -2.79
N GLY A 357 20.79 12.69 -1.46
CA GLY A 357 20.96 13.97 -0.78
C GLY A 357 19.65 14.72 -0.49
N TYR A 358 18.50 14.08 -0.67
CA TYR A 358 17.21 14.70 -0.42
C TYR A 358 16.72 14.52 1.02
N LYS A 359 15.87 15.43 1.48
CA LYS A 359 15.17 15.36 2.76
C LYS A 359 13.69 15.13 2.51
N VAL A 360 13.12 14.04 3.04
CA VAL A 360 11.67 13.84 2.99
C VAL A 360 10.97 14.96 3.77
N ILE A 361 10.05 15.67 3.12
CA ILE A 361 9.21 16.68 3.75
C ILE A 361 7.78 16.15 3.92
N ARG A 362 7.07 16.68 4.92
CA ARG A 362 5.73 16.27 5.33
C ARG A 362 4.93 17.51 5.68
N TYR A 363 3.63 17.51 5.37
CA TYR A 363 2.72 18.50 5.94
C TYR A 363 2.50 18.21 7.43
N ALA A 364 1.96 19.20 8.15
CA ALA A 364 1.48 19.02 9.50
C ALA A 364 0.41 17.92 9.56
N ARG A 365 0.35 17.21 10.67
CA ARG A 365 -0.47 16.01 10.87
C ARG A 365 -1.97 16.27 10.66
N GLU A 366 -2.41 17.50 10.93
CA GLU A 366 -3.78 17.97 10.80
C GLU A 366 -4.21 18.18 9.34
N ILE A 367 -3.23 18.34 8.45
CA ILE A 367 -3.43 18.46 6.99
C ILE A 367 -3.24 17.10 6.32
N ALA A 368 -2.22 16.34 6.72
CA ALA A 368 -1.83 15.08 6.09
C ALA A 368 -2.59 13.85 6.62
N ARG A 369 -3.90 14.00 6.88
CA ARG A 369 -4.76 12.90 7.33
C ARG A 369 -5.32 12.10 6.16
N TYR A 370 -5.34 10.79 6.32
CA TYR A 370 -5.94 9.85 5.37
C TYR A 370 -6.82 8.83 6.07
N LYS A 371 -7.93 8.51 5.42
CA LYS A 371 -8.79 7.39 5.73
C LYS A 371 -8.35 6.19 4.91
N MET A 372 -8.09 5.05 5.55
CA MET A 372 -7.88 3.78 4.85
C MET A 372 -9.22 3.06 4.66
N ILE A 373 -9.54 2.70 3.42
CA ILE A 373 -10.69 1.85 3.10
C ILE A 373 -10.42 0.47 3.70
N LYS A 374 -11.31 0.02 4.58
CA LYS A 374 -11.15 -1.25 5.28
C LYS A 374 -11.17 -2.41 4.29
N HIS A 375 -10.25 -3.34 4.47
CA HIS A 375 -10.23 -4.60 3.73
C HIS A 375 -9.63 -5.73 4.58
N GLY A 376 -10.01 -6.96 4.28
CA GLY A 376 -9.38 -8.14 4.86
C GLY A 376 -7.93 -8.33 4.40
N THR A 377 -7.22 -9.26 5.01
CA THR A 377 -5.85 -9.61 4.59
C THR A 377 -5.85 -10.11 3.14
N ASP A 378 -5.03 -9.51 2.28
CA ASP A 378 -4.87 -9.97 0.89
C ASP A 378 -4.17 -11.32 0.86
N THR A 379 -4.93 -12.39 0.66
CA THR A 379 -4.41 -13.78 0.62
C THR A 379 -3.32 -13.98 -0.44
N GLY A 380 -3.34 -13.18 -1.52
CA GLY A 380 -2.35 -13.17 -2.61
C GLY A 380 -1.18 -12.20 -2.44
N ASN A 381 -1.05 -11.50 -1.31
CA ASN A 381 0.03 -10.55 -1.03
C ASN A 381 0.72 -10.84 0.32
N LYS A 382 1.13 -12.10 0.51
CA LYS A 382 1.88 -12.51 1.71
C LYS A 382 3.16 -11.68 1.86
N ALA A 383 3.58 -11.47 3.09
CA ALA A 383 4.82 -10.76 3.40
C ALA A 383 6.01 -11.43 2.70
N ASN A 384 6.84 -10.63 2.02
CA ASN A 384 8.03 -11.14 1.38
C ASN A 384 9.04 -11.57 2.47
N PRO A 385 9.45 -12.85 2.55
CA PRO A 385 10.35 -13.31 3.61
C PRO A 385 11.75 -12.68 3.50
N GLY A 386 12.20 -12.34 2.29
CA GLY A 386 13.50 -11.71 2.04
C GLY A 386 13.54 -10.20 2.21
N ARG A 387 12.41 -9.54 2.52
CA ARG A 387 12.27 -8.06 2.49
C ARG A 387 13.32 -7.30 3.29
N PHE A 388 13.72 -7.81 4.46
CA PHE A 388 14.73 -7.15 5.31
C PHE A 388 16.16 -7.35 4.78
N LYS A 389 16.48 -8.54 4.25
CA LYS A 389 17.76 -8.78 3.55
C LYS A 389 17.87 -7.88 2.33
N MET A 390 16.81 -7.84 1.53
CA MET A 390 16.73 -6.96 0.38
C MET A 390 16.91 -5.50 0.77
N LEU A 391 16.25 -5.05 1.84
CA LEU A 391 16.38 -3.67 2.32
C LEU A 391 17.82 -3.35 2.74
N LYS A 392 18.51 -4.25 3.45
CA LYS A 392 19.95 -4.13 3.77
C LYS A 392 20.79 -3.91 2.50
N ASP A 393 20.48 -4.66 1.43
CA ASP A 393 21.18 -4.57 0.15
C ASP A 393 20.74 -3.41 -0.75
N SER A 394 19.79 -2.55 -0.33
CA SER A 394 19.29 -1.42 -1.12
C SER A 394 20.42 -0.56 -1.72
N LYS A 395 21.46 -0.26 -0.91
CA LYS A 395 22.64 0.52 -1.37
C LYS A 395 23.44 -0.17 -2.48
N LYS A 396 23.46 -1.50 -2.50
CA LYS A 396 24.17 -2.30 -3.52
C LYS A 396 23.41 -2.25 -4.85
N TYR A 397 22.09 -2.41 -4.82
CA TYR A 397 21.30 -2.61 -6.03
C TYR A 397 20.63 -1.36 -6.59
N PHE A 398 20.51 -0.25 -5.86
CA PHE A 398 19.70 0.89 -6.36
C PHE A 398 20.14 1.45 -7.72
N LYS A 399 21.42 1.31 -8.11
CA LYS A 399 21.92 1.75 -9.41
C LYS A 399 21.54 0.81 -10.56
N THR A 400 21.27 -0.46 -10.29
CA THR A 400 20.97 -1.50 -11.29
C THR A 400 19.54 -2.01 -11.22
N ASP A 401 18.83 -1.78 -10.11
CA ASP A 401 17.45 -2.17 -9.86
C ASP A 401 16.56 -0.92 -9.75
N GLY A 402 15.79 -0.63 -10.80
CA GLY A 402 14.97 0.58 -10.86
C GLY A 402 14.30 0.81 -12.21
N ILE A 403 14.01 2.07 -12.55
CA ILE A 403 13.42 2.41 -13.85
C ILE A 403 14.31 1.98 -15.03
N ASN A 404 15.62 1.90 -14.83
CA ASN A 404 16.59 1.48 -15.85
C ASN A 404 16.60 -0.04 -16.14
N SER A 405 15.95 -0.85 -15.32
CA SER A 405 15.90 -2.32 -15.45
C SER A 405 14.47 -2.87 -15.44
N LEU A 406 13.50 -2.04 -15.85
CA LEU A 406 12.11 -2.45 -16.00
C LEU A 406 11.94 -3.54 -17.07
N LYS A 407 11.39 -4.70 -16.67
CA LYS A 407 11.03 -5.82 -17.55
C LYS A 407 9.54 -6.15 -17.42
N TYR A 408 8.74 -5.72 -18.39
CA TYR A 408 7.29 -5.91 -18.38
C TYR A 408 6.72 -5.88 -19.80
N LYS A 409 5.52 -6.43 -19.97
CA LYS A 409 4.76 -6.36 -21.21
C LYS A 409 3.46 -5.60 -21.01
N VAL A 410 3.21 -4.58 -21.82
CA VAL A 410 1.89 -3.93 -21.86
C VAL A 410 0.93 -4.84 -22.62
N LEU A 411 -0.13 -5.28 -21.95
CA LEU A 411 -1.18 -6.10 -22.55
C LEU A 411 -2.29 -5.22 -23.14
N LYS A 412 -2.66 -4.15 -22.42
CA LYS A 412 -3.76 -3.27 -22.82
C LYS A 412 -3.61 -1.89 -22.20
N ILE A 413 -3.97 -0.85 -22.95
CA ILE A 413 -4.17 0.51 -22.43
C ILE A 413 -5.60 0.94 -22.77
N GLU A 414 -6.36 1.35 -21.78
CA GLU A 414 -7.74 1.83 -21.93
C GLU A 414 -7.88 3.25 -21.39
N PHE A 415 -8.37 4.17 -22.22
CA PHE A 415 -8.64 5.56 -21.82
C PHE A 415 -10.09 5.68 -21.34
N ASN A 416 -10.38 5.19 -20.14
CA ASN A 416 -11.70 5.34 -19.52
C ASN A 416 -11.94 6.81 -19.15
N HIS A 417 -13.20 7.22 -18.97
CA HIS A 417 -13.51 8.62 -18.67
C HIS A 417 -12.74 9.15 -17.45
N LEU A 418 -12.72 8.38 -16.35
CA LEU A 418 -12.14 8.81 -15.07
C LEU A 418 -10.68 8.43 -14.84
N TYR A 419 -10.11 7.55 -15.67
CA TYR A 419 -8.71 7.11 -15.52
C TYR A 419 -8.19 6.43 -16.79
N THR A 420 -6.88 6.41 -16.96
CA THR A 420 -6.22 5.51 -17.90
C THR A 420 -5.88 4.21 -17.19
N ARG A 421 -6.38 3.08 -17.71
CA ARG A 421 -6.03 1.74 -17.24
C ARG A 421 -4.88 1.20 -18.07
N VAL A 422 -3.80 0.80 -17.42
CA VAL A 422 -2.64 0.19 -18.05
C VAL A 422 -2.52 -1.23 -17.50
N VAL A 423 -2.90 -2.22 -18.29
CA VAL A 423 -2.81 -3.64 -17.93
C VAL A 423 -1.46 -4.17 -18.38
N VAL A 424 -0.67 -4.69 -17.43
CA VAL A 424 0.69 -5.17 -17.68
C VAL A 424 0.88 -6.59 -17.17
N ASP A 425 1.71 -7.34 -17.89
CA ASP A 425 2.22 -8.64 -17.48
C ASP A 425 3.63 -8.49 -16.93
N ILE A 426 3.90 -9.15 -15.81
CA ILE A 426 5.19 -9.13 -15.11
C ILE A 426 5.59 -10.57 -14.82
N ASP A 427 6.69 -11.02 -15.41
CA ASP A 427 7.30 -12.31 -15.10
C ASP A 427 8.25 -12.17 -13.89
N GLU A 428 7.85 -12.73 -12.75
CA GLU A 428 8.63 -12.73 -11.50
C GLU A 428 10.02 -13.37 -11.72
N LYS A 429 10.13 -14.42 -12.55
CA LYS A 429 11.42 -15.08 -12.80
C LYS A 429 12.34 -14.19 -13.64
N GLU A 430 11.81 -13.52 -14.64
CA GLU A 430 12.59 -12.65 -15.52
C GLU A 430 13.12 -11.42 -14.77
N VAL A 431 12.25 -10.76 -13.99
CA VAL A 431 12.60 -9.60 -13.17
C VAL A 431 13.64 -9.99 -12.12
N MET A 432 13.43 -11.14 -11.49
CA MET A 432 14.32 -11.59 -10.44
C MET A 432 15.57 -12.30 -10.97
N ALA A 433 15.72 -12.58 -12.28
CA ALA A 433 16.85 -13.35 -12.81
C ALA A 433 18.22 -12.78 -12.37
N GLU A 434 18.42 -11.47 -12.46
CA GLU A 434 19.64 -10.78 -12.01
C GLU A 434 19.77 -10.73 -10.48
N THR A 435 18.63 -10.72 -9.77
CA THR A 435 18.61 -10.77 -8.30
C THR A 435 18.88 -12.19 -7.81
N TYR A 436 18.40 -13.23 -8.49
CA TYR A 436 18.65 -14.65 -8.21
C TYR A 436 20.10 -15.03 -8.52
N ILE A 437 20.71 -14.46 -9.57
CA ILE A 437 22.17 -14.58 -9.80
C ILE A 437 22.97 -14.05 -8.60
N ASN A 438 22.43 -13.06 -7.86
CA ASN A 438 23.07 -12.47 -6.69
C ASN A 438 22.53 -12.95 -5.32
N LEU A 439 21.35 -13.57 -5.25
CA LEU A 439 20.67 -14.06 -4.05
C LEU A 439 20.75 -15.58 -3.91
N CYS A 440 21.03 -16.35 -4.97
CA CYS A 440 21.29 -17.79 -4.92
C CYS A 440 22.70 -18.12 -4.39
N GLY A 441 23.17 -17.36 -3.40
CA GLY A 441 23.93 -17.93 -2.30
C GLY A 441 22.95 -18.45 -1.25
N HIS A 442 22.83 -19.78 -1.19
CA HIS A 442 22.27 -20.60 -0.10
C HIS A 442 20.78 -20.45 0.27
N GLU A 443 19.91 -21.32 -0.28
CA GLU A 443 19.03 -22.23 0.52
C GLU A 443 17.76 -22.71 -0.21
N ALA A 444 17.14 -21.93 -1.11
CA ALA A 444 15.92 -22.39 -1.82
C ALA A 444 16.19 -23.40 -2.96
N ASN A 445 17.45 -23.75 -3.16
CA ASN A 445 17.92 -24.57 -4.27
C ASN A 445 18.29 -26.00 -3.91
N ALA A 446 18.25 -26.44 -2.65
CA ALA A 446 18.75 -27.78 -2.31
C ALA A 446 18.05 -28.91 -3.10
N LEU A 447 16.74 -28.83 -3.32
CA LEU A 447 16.00 -29.88 -4.06
C LEU A 447 16.17 -29.79 -5.58
N MET A 448 16.00 -28.61 -6.18
CA MET A 448 16.16 -28.42 -7.63
C MET A 448 17.63 -28.50 -8.07
N HIS A 449 18.56 -27.98 -7.27
CA HIS A 449 20.00 -28.11 -7.56
C HIS A 449 20.53 -29.50 -7.26
N SER A 450 19.94 -30.28 -6.33
CA SER A 450 20.30 -31.69 -6.18
C SER A 450 20.01 -32.46 -7.46
N GLU A 451 18.84 -32.27 -8.07
CA GLU A 451 18.47 -32.93 -9.33
C GLU A 451 19.36 -32.49 -10.51
N ILE A 452 19.63 -31.18 -10.61
CA ILE A 452 20.57 -30.64 -11.61
C ILE A 452 22.00 -31.18 -11.39
N PHE A 453 22.47 -31.23 -10.14
CA PHE A 453 23.80 -31.74 -9.79
C PHE A 453 23.94 -33.23 -10.13
N GLN A 454 22.92 -34.04 -9.84
CA GLN A 454 22.91 -35.46 -10.20
C GLN A 454 22.96 -35.68 -11.72
N ASN A 455 22.35 -34.79 -12.50
CA ASN A 455 22.28 -34.89 -13.96
C ASN A 455 23.41 -34.18 -14.72
N LEU A 456 24.39 -33.56 -14.02
CA LEU A 456 25.53 -32.93 -14.69
C LEU A 456 26.40 -33.96 -15.43
N THR A 457 26.67 -33.69 -16.70
CA THR A 457 27.61 -34.40 -17.56
C THR A 457 28.38 -33.41 -18.43
N LEU A 458 29.58 -33.78 -18.88
CA LEU A 458 30.41 -32.96 -19.75
C LEU A 458 29.71 -32.78 -21.12
N SER A 459 29.38 -31.54 -21.45
CA SER A 459 28.68 -31.23 -22.70
C SER A 459 29.64 -31.14 -23.90
N SER A 460 29.12 -31.38 -25.10
CA SER A 460 29.89 -31.21 -26.34
C SER A 460 30.41 -29.78 -26.48
N GLY A 461 31.72 -29.61 -26.67
CA GLY A 461 32.37 -28.30 -26.76
C GLY A 461 32.75 -27.65 -25.41
N GLN A 462 32.29 -28.18 -24.27
CA GLN A 462 32.64 -27.67 -22.95
C GLN A 462 34.09 -28.05 -22.56
N SER A 463 34.82 -27.15 -21.90
CA SER A 463 36.16 -27.45 -21.37
C SER A 463 36.07 -28.29 -20.07
N LEU A 464 37.10 -29.08 -19.78
CA LEU A 464 37.17 -29.87 -18.54
C LEU A 464 37.20 -28.97 -17.29
N GLU A 465 37.83 -27.80 -17.39
CA GLU A 465 37.90 -26.78 -16.35
C GLU A 465 36.51 -26.19 -16.06
N ASP A 466 35.75 -25.85 -17.09
CA ASP A 466 34.40 -25.32 -16.91
C ASP A 466 33.48 -26.37 -16.29
N PHE A 467 33.60 -27.64 -16.72
CA PHE A 467 32.83 -28.75 -16.13
C PHE A 467 33.22 -29.01 -14.67
N TYR A 468 34.52 -29.01 -14.37
CA TYR A 468 35.04 -29.09 -13.01
C TYR A 468 34.51 -27.96 -12.12
N CYS A 469 34.57 -26.71 -12.60
CA CYS A 469 34.06 -25.55 -11.88
C CYS A 469 32.56 -25.65 -11.63
N GLN A 470 31.77 -26.11 -12.61
CA GLN A 470 30.33 -26.34 -12.42
C GLN A 470 30.02 -27.37 -11.33
N ILE A 471 30.77 -28.48 -11.29
CA ILE A 471 30.61 -29.52 -10.26
C ILE A 471 31.04 -28.98 -8.89
N TYR A 472 32.18 -28.29 -8.82
CA TYR A 472 32.73 -27.76 -7.59
C TYR A 472 31.84 -26.67 -7.00
N GLU A 473 31.42 -25.69 -7.80
CA GLU A 473 30.54 -24.59 -7.37
C GLU A 473 29.17 -25.11 -6.96
N LYS A 474 28.53 -25.98 -7.74
CA LYS A 474 27.22 -26.55 -7.38
C LYS A 474 27.31 -27.49 -6.18
N GLY A 475 28.37 -28.29 -6.07
CA GLY A 475 28.59 -29.18 -4.93
C GLY A 475 28.82 -28.39 -3.63
N LYS A 476 29.65 -27.34 -3.67
CA LYS A 476 29.84 -26.41 -2.55
C LYS A 476 28.54 -25.69 -2.17
N LEU A 477 27.76 -25.24 -3.15
CA LEU A 477 26.45 -24.63 -2.95
C LEU A 477 25.47 -25.56 -2.21
N LEU A 478 25.54 -26.86 -2.50
CA LEU A 478 24.71 -27.93 -1.91
C LEU A 478 25.29 -28.54 -0.64
N ALA A 479 26.39 -28.00 -0.12
CA ALA A 479 27.14 -28.57 1.02
C ALA A 479 27.53 -30.05 0.82
N LYS A 480 27.83 -30.46 -0.42
CA LYS A 480 28.26 -31.83 -0.72
C LYS A 480 29.69 -32.08 -0.23
N PRO A 481 29.96 -33.23 0.40
CA PRO A 481 31.31 -33.60 0.77
C PRO A 481 32.16 -33.87 -0.48
N GLU A 482 33.48 -33.70 -0.36
CA GLU A 482 34.40 -33.75 -1.51
C GLU A 482 34.36 -35.08 -2.28
N HIS A 483 34.16 -36.20 -1.58
CA HIS A 483 34.03 -37.51 -2.23
C HIS A 483 32.79 -37.62 -3.13
N GLU A 484 31.68 -36.95 -2.80
CA GLU A 484 30.48 -36.92 -3.67
C GLU A 484 30.72 -36.07 -4.91
N MET A 485 31.40 -34.93 -4.75
CA MET A 485 31.79 -34.08 -5.89
C MET A 485 32.76 -34.81 -6.82
N LEU A 486 33.73 -35.53 -6.25
CA LEU A 486 34.67 -36.38 -6.98
C LEU A 486 33.95 -37.47 -7.77
N SER A 487 33.06 -38.22 -7.12
CA SER A 487 32.26 -39.26 -7.79
C SER A 487 31.40 -38.69 -8.92
N LYS A 488 30.82 -37.50 -8.72
CA LYS A 488 29.98 -36.85 -9.73
C LYS A 488 30.79 -36.32 -10.91
N PHE A 489 31.96 -35.72 -10.67
CA PHE A 489 32.88 -35.32 -11.74
C PHE A 489 33.26 -36.52 -12.61
N ILE A 490 33.69 -37.62 -11.99
CA ILE A 490 34.13 -38.83 -12.71
C ILE A 490 32.96 -39.46 -13.49
N SER A 491 31.77 -39.58 -12.88
CA SER A 491 30.59 -40.15 -13.56
C SER A 491 29.98 -39.27 -14.65
N GLY A 492 30.28 -37.98 -14.65
CA GLY A 492 29.84 -37.05 -15.70
C GLY A 492 30.79 -36.94 -16.89
N LEU A 493 31.97 -37.56 -16.84
CA LEU A 493 32.88 -37.65 -17.98
C LEU A 493 32.42 -38.74 -18.97
N PRO A 494 32.79 -38.64 -20.25
CA PRO A 494 32.60 -39.73 -21.21
C PRO A 494 33.24 -41.04 -20.70
N ASP A 495 32.62 -42.18 -21.03
CA ASP A 495 32.96 -43.50 -20.45
C ASP A 495 34.46 -43.82 -20.47
N GLN A 496 35.15 -43.52 -21.58
CA GLN A 496 36.58 -43.77 -21.72
C GLN A 496 37.42 -42.88 -20.79
N MET A 497 37.10 -41.59 -20.66
CA MET A 497 37.80 -40.69 -19.73
C MET A 497 37.50 -41.05 -18.28
N SER A 498 36.23 -41.34 -17.96
CA SER A 498 35.79 -41.81 -16.65
C SER A 498 36.56 -43.07 -16.22
N PHE A 499 36.78 -44.03 -17.13
CA PHE A 499 37.57 -45.23 -16.86
C PHE A 499 39.02 -44.92 -16.44
N PHE A 500 39.75 -44.11 -17.21
CA PHE A 500 41.14 -43.78 -16.91
C PHE A 500 41.30 -42.96 -15.63
N VAL A 501 40.39 -42.02 -15.38
CA VAL A 501 40.39 -41.24 -14.14
C VAL A 501 40.10 -42.14 -12.94
N ARG A 502 39.16 -43.11 -13.03
CA ARG A 502 38.91 -44.08 -11.95
C ARG A 502 40.11 -44.96 -11.67
N ALA A 503 40.79 -45.44 -12.72
CA ALA A 503 41.96 -46.29 -12.60
C ALA A 503 43.12 -45.59 -11.86
N GLY A 504 43.22 -44.26 -12.00
CA GLY A 504 44.21 -43.45 -11.28
C GLY A 504 43.94 -43.23 -9.79
N MET A 505 42.76 -43.64 -9.28
CA MET A 505 42.33 -43.47 -7.88
C MET A 505 42.67 -42.09 -7.29
N PRO A 506 42.20 -41.00 -7.91
CA PRO A 506 42.56 -39.65 -7.48
C PRO A 506 42.10 -39.40 -6.04
N PRO A 507 42.98 -38.87 -5.15
CA PRO A 507 42.63 -38.63 -3.75
C PRO A 507 41.71 -37.41 -3.57
N ASP A 508 41.62 -36.54 -4.57
CA ASP A 508 40.84 -35.31 -4.55
C ASP A 508 40.41 -34.89 -5.96
N MET A 509 39.61 -33.83 -6.00
CA MET A 509 39.06 -33.25 -7.22
C MET A 509 40.14 -32.70 -8.18
N GLN A 510 41.22 -32.11 -7.65
CA GLN A 510 42.27 -31.52 -8.49
C GLN A 510 43.08 -32.60 -9.22
N ASN A 511 43.40 -33.69 -8.53
CA ASN A 511 44.06 -34.86 -9.10
C ASN A 511 43.16 -35.58 -10.13
N ALA A 512 41.84 -35.57 -9.92
CA ALA A 512 40.90 -36.08 -10.91
C ALA A 512 40.87 -35.21 -12.18
N LEU A 513 40.86 -33.88 -12.04
CA LEU A 513 40.95 -32.95 -13.18
C LEU A 513 42.28 -33.10 -13.93
N ALA A 514 43.40 -33.20 -13.22
CA ALA A 514 44.70 -33.44 -13.84
C ALA A 514 44.73 -34.76 -14.63
N SER A 515 44.14 -35.82 -14.09
CA SER A 515 44.03 -37.12 -14.77
C SER A 515 43.11 -37.05 -16.00
N ALA A 516 42.00 -36.32 -15.91
CA ALA A 516 41.09 -36.11 -17.03
C ALA A 516 41.77 -35.31 -18.15
N LYS A 517 42.49 -34.24 -17.81
CA LYS A 517 43.27 -33.42 -18.76
C LYS A 517 44.39 -34.20 -19.42
N MET A 518 45.07 -35.06 -18.66
CA MET A 518 46.03 -35.99 -19.25
C MET A 518 45.33 -36.88 -20.28
N THR A 519 44.19 -37.47 -19.93
CA THR A 519 43.42 -38.31 -20.86
C THR A 519 42.96 -37.54 -22.10
N GLU A 520 42.52 -36.29 -21.96
CA GLU A 520 42.18 -35.41 -23.08
C GLU A 520 43.40 -35.10 -23.96
N ALA A 521 44.55 -34.77 -23.36
CA ALA A 521 45.80 -34.50 -24.05
C ALA A 521 46.37 -35.73 -24.78
N TYR A 522 46.07 -36.95 -24.29
CA TYR A 522 46.41 -38.21 -24.98
C TYR A 522 45.47 -38.53 -26.17
N GLY A 523 44.56 -37.62 -26.55
CA GLY A 523 43.94 -37.61 -27.88
C GLY A 523 42.48 -38.06 -27.95
N TYR A 524 41.70 -37.93 -26.87
CA TYR A 524 40.28 -38.33 -26.87
C TYR A 524 39.30 -37.30 -27.47
N ARG A 525 39.77 -36.14 -27.95
CA ARG A 525 39.01 -35.29 -28.89
C ARG A 525 39.46 -35.55 -30.34
N LYS A 526 38.64 -36.29 -31.09
CA LYS A 526 38.42 -36.13 -32.54
C LYS A 526 36.90 -36.15 -32.73
N HIS A 527 36.25 -35.20 -33.39
CA HIS A 527 36.54 -34.58 -34.69
C HIS A 527 36.32 -33.05 -34.70
N ASP A 528 37.33 -32.26 -35.05
CA ASP A 528 37.47 -31.64 -36.39
C ASP A 528 38.86 -30.96 -36.53
N ASP A 529 39.47 -31.17 -37.70
CA ASP A 529 40.61 -30.52 -38.36
C ASP A 529 42.01 -30.37 -37.71
N SER A 530 42.90 -31.26 -38.17
CA SER A 530 44.26 -31.03 -38.71
C SER A 530 45.47 -30.67 -37.82
N VAL A 531 46.57 -31.39 -38.14
CA VAL A 531 48.02 -31.15 -37.88
C VAL A 531 48.69 -31.92 -36.72
N ASN A 532 49.78 -32.60 -37.12
CA ASN A 532 50.73 -33.46 -36.39
C ASN A 532 51.60 -32.71 -35.36
N ALA A 533 52.01 -33.42 -34.28
CA ALA A 533 53.38 -33.95 -34.09
C ALA A 533 53.83 -34.03 -32.61
N ALA A 534 54.23 -35.25 -32.23
CA ALA A 534 55.20 -35.72 -31.23
C ALA A 534 55.89 -34.75 -30.24
N GLY A 535 55.95 -35.20 -28.96
CA GLY A 535 57.15 -35.15 -28.11
C GLY A 535 56.97 -34.52 -26.72
N PHE A 536 57.08 -35.32 -25.65
CA PHE A 536 58.09 -35.20 -24.56
C PHE A 536 57.64 -35.87 -23.25
N PHE A 537 58.32 -36.97 -22.90
CA PHE A 537 58.42 -37.51 -21.54
C PHE A 537 59.48 -36.73 -20.73
N LYS A 538 59.18 -36.37 -19.46
CA LYS A 538 60.01 -36.63 -18.23
C LYS A 538 59.88 -35.57 -17.11
N ASN A 539 59.64 -36.10 -15.90
CA ASN A 539 60.14 -35.71 -14.57
C ASN A 539 59.84 -34.32 -13.96
N LYS A 540 59.18 -34.28 -12.80
CA LYS A 540 59.85 -34.24 -11.46
C LYS A 540 58.87 -34.20 -10.30
N SER A 541 59.29 -34.84 -9.22
CA SER A 541 58.73 -34.89 -7.87
C SER A 541 59.09 -33.64 -7.03
N ARG A 542 58.36 -33.50 -5.91
CA ARG A 542 58.56 -32.62 -4.72
C ARG A 542 58.08 -31.16 -4.85
N ASP A 543 57.08 -30.78 -4.06
CA ASP A 543 57.35 -30.20 -2.74
C ASP A 543 56.08 -30.12 -1.87
N ASN A 544 56.22 -30.54 -0.61
CA ASN A 544 55.19 -30.55 0.42
C ASN A 544 55.67 -29.60 1.53
N ARG A 545 55.04 -28.43 1.70
CA ARG A 545 55.16 -27.56 2.89
C ARG A 545 54.05 -26.50 2.88
N ARG A 546 53.04 -26.68 3.73
CA ARG A 546 52.26 -25.56 4.30
C ARG A 546 52.37 -25.62 5.82
N THR A 547 52.64 -24.45 6.38
CA THR A 547 53.19 -24.16 7.71
C THR A 547 52.14 -24.14 8.82
N ALA A 548 52.63 -24.21 10.06
CA ALA A 548 51.85 -24.28 11.30
C ALA A 548 51.13 -22.97 11.73
N ASP A 549 51.15 -21.92 10.90
CA ASP A 549 50.55 -20.61 11.26
C ASP A 549 49.03 -20.55 11.16
N ASP A 550 48.39 -21.33 10.27
CA ASP A 550 46.93 -21.27 10.08
C ASP A 550 46.11 -21.90 11.22
N ARG A 551 46.72 -22.72 12.09
CA ARG A 551 46.02 -23.33 13.24
C ARG A 551 45.93 -22.41 14.45
N ASN A 552 46.85 -21.46 14.61
CA ASN A 552 46.87 -20.57 15.76
C ASN A 552 45.91 -19.38 15.64
N SER A 553 45.52 -18.96 14.42
CA SER A 553 44.55 -17.88 14.22
C SER A 553 43.11 -18.30 14.56
N GLY A 554 42.70 -19.51 14.18
CA GLY A 554 41.35 -20.02 14.52
C GLY A 554 41.14 -20.28 16.02
N LEU A 555 42.20 -20.66 16.74
CA LEU A 555 42.17 -20.86 18.20
C LEU A 555 42.14 -19.52 18.97
N SER A 556 42.68 -18.46 18.39
CA SER A 556 42.61 -17.09 18.90
C SER A 556 41.17 -16.54 18.83
N ASP A 557 40.54 -16.65 17.66
CA ASP A 557 39.19 -16.14 17.42
C ASP A 557 38.12 -16.85 18.27
N LEU A 558 38.27 -18.16 18.50
CA LEU A 558 37.33 -18.92 19.33
C LEU A 558 37.43 -18.53 20.82
N ARG A 559 38.64 -18.20 21.31
CA ARG A 559 38.85 -17.70 22.69
C ARG A 559 38.29 -16.29 22.88
N GLU A 560 38.41 -15.44 21.86
CA GLU A 560 37.84 -14.09 21.84
C GLU A 560 36.30 -14.13 21.93
N GLN A 561 35.65 -14.99 21.14
CA GLN A 561 34.19 -15.15 21.15
C GLN A 561 33.64 -15.67 22.48
N ILE A 562 34.34 -16.61 23.13
CA ILE A 562 33.95 -17.10 24.47
C ILE A 562 34.10 -15.99 25.51
N ARG A 563 35.13 -15.14 25.40
CA ARG A 563 35.35 -14.01 26.31
C ARG A 563 34.22 -12.97 26.19
N GLU A 564 33.89 -12.56 24.97
CA GLU A 564 32.84 -11.56 24.71
C GLU A 564 31.44 -12.04 25.18
N LEU A 565 31.10 -13.31 24.92
CA LEU A 565 29.84 -13.89 25.38
C LEU A 565 29.78 -14.01 26.91
N SER A 566 30.89 -14.36 27.55
CA SER A 566 30.98 -14.43 29.01
C SER A 566 30.88 -13.06 29.68
N GLU A 567 31.50 -12.04 29.09
CA GLU A 567 31.39 -10.64 29.54
C GLU A 567 29.95 -10.13 29.41
N PHE A 568 29.25 -10.45 28.32
CA PHE A 568 27.85 -10.07 28.11
C PHE A 568 26.90 -10.73 29.12
N VAL A 569 27.05 -12.04 29.39
CA VAL A 569 26.25 -12.77 30.39
C VAL A 569 26.49 -12.24 31.81
N ASN A 570 27.72 -11.83 32.13
CA ASN A 570 28.05 -11.23 33.42
C ASN A 570 27.50 -9.80 33.55
N ALA A 571 27.53 -8.99 32.49
CA ALA A 571 26.95 -7.65 32.48
C ALA A 571 25.43 -7.67 32.72
N GLN A 572 24.72 -8.71 32.26
CA GLN A 572 23.28 -8.89 32.51
C GLN A 572 22.97 -9.34 33.95
N LYS A 573 23.91 -9.99 34.66
CA LYS A 573 23.75 -10.33 36.09
C LYS A 573 23.89 -9.12 37.03
N GLU A 574 24.62 -8.09 36.61
CA GLU A 574 24.85 -6.89 37.44
C GLU A 574 23.72 -5.84 37.35
N MET A 575 22.78 -5.99 36.41
CA MET A 575 21.56 -5.19 36.37
C MET A 575 20.60 -5.60 37.49
N LYS A 576 20.79 -5.04 38.69
CA LYS A 576 19.75 -5.02 39.73
C LYS A 576 18.51 -4.30 39.21
N TYR A 577 17.42 -5.03 39.05
CA TYR A 577 16.08 -4.49 38.80
C TYR A 577 15.58 -3.74 40.04
N ASP A 578 15.92 -2.46 40.17
CA ASP A 578 15.24 -1.56 41.10
C ASP A 578 14.25 -0.66 40.34
N LYS A 579 12.96 -0.97 40.58
CA LYS A 579 11.75 -0.16 40.35
C LYS A 579 11.47 0.37 38.94
N ILE A 580 10.53 -0.29 38.22
CA ILE A 580 9.50 0.36 37.38
C ILE A 580 8.27 -0.57 37.20
N SER A 581 7.09 0.01 37.50
CA SER A 581 5.68 -0.21 37.12
C SER A 581 5.16 -1.55 36.51
N PRO A 582 3.93 -2.02 36.84
CA PRO A 582 3.47 -3.41 36.63
C PRO A 582 2.87 -3.79 35.25
N ASP A 583 2.97 -2.96 34.20
CA ASP A 583 2.21 -3.20 32.95
C ASP A 583 3.09 -3.50 31.71
N LEU A 584 4.15 -4.28 31.88
CA LEU A 584 4.95 -4.83 30.77
C LEU A 584 5.30 -6.30 31.02
N GLU A 585 5.45 -7.03 29.93
CA GLU A 585 5.46 -8.49 29.77
C GLU A 585 6.40 -9.28 30.71
N SER A 586 6.03 -10.55 30.93
CA SER A 586 6.54 -11.40 32.02
C SER A 586 8.06 -11.65 32.03
N PRO A 587 8.69 -11.77 33.22
CA PRO A 587 10.11 -12.12 33.42
C PRO A 587 10.60 -13.45 32.80
N ALA A 588 9.71 -14.28 32.25
CA ALA A 588 10.02 -15.60 31.74
C ALA A 588 10.82 -15.59 30.42
N ALA A 589 10.65 -14.57 29.56
CA ALA A 589 11.34 -14.49 28.27
C ALA A 589 12.83 -14.13 28.40
N ALA A 590 13.18 -13.26 29.36
CA ALA A 590 14.58 -12.92 29.64
C ALA A 590 15.35 -14.10 30.27
N SER A 591 14.65 -14.97 31.02
CA SER A 591 15.26 -16.16 31.61
C SER A 591 15.55 -17.26 30.58
N SER A 592 14.78 -17.36 29.48
CA SER A 592 15.04 -18.35 28.45
C SER A 592 16.22 -17.96 27.56
N GLU A 593 16.34 -16.67 27.20
CA GLU A 593 17.47 -16.16 26.40
C GLU A 593 18.80 -16.30 27.14
N ILE A 594 18.84 -16.03 28.46
CA ILE A 594 20.05 -16.24 29.28
C ILE A 594 20.41 -17.72 29.40
N SER A 595 19.42 -18.63 29.40
CA SER A 595 19.67 -20.07 29.42
C SER A 595 20.29 -20.54 28.10
N GLU A 596 19.76 -20.09 26.97
CA GLU A 596 20.26 -20.41 25.63
C GLU A 596 21.70 -19.92 25.42
N MET A 597 22.03 -18.73 25.92
CA MET A 597 23.39 -18.20 25.86
C MET A 597 24.38 -18.98 26.74
N LYS A 598 23.95 -19.51 27.89
CA LYS A 598 24.78 -20.40 28.72
C LYS A 598 25.06 -21.73 28.03
N ASP A 599 24.05 -22.31 27.36
CA ASP A 599 24.21 -23.54 26.60
C ASP A 599 25.16 -23.34 25.40
N GLN A 600 25.12 -22.17 24.76
CA GLN A 600 26.09 -21.80 23.71
C GLN A 600 27.52 -21.66 24.24
N ILE A 601 27.72 -21.01 25.40
CA ILE A 601 29.04 -20.93 26.05
C ILE A 601 29.57 -22.32 26.39
N GLN A 602 28.72 -23.21 26.91
CA GLN A 602 29.11 -24.57 27.27
C GLN A 602 29.47 -25.41 26.04
N THR A 603 28.73 -25.26 24.94
CA THR A 603 29.02 -25.92 23.65
C THR A 603 30.34 -25.44 23.06
N LEU A 604 30.59 -24.12 23.04
CA LEU A 604 31.82 -23.53 22.52
C LEU A 604 33.05 -23.90 23.39
N THR A 605 32.88 -23.94 24.71
CA THR A 605 33.94 -24.39 25.64
C THR A 605 34.28 -25.87 25.42
N SER A 606 33.28 -26.71 25.18
CA SER A 606 33.48 -28.14 24.87
C SER A 606 34.22 -28.35 23.54
N LEU A 607 33.90 -27.55 22.52
CA LEU A 607 34.62 -27.53 21.24
C LEU A 607 36.08 -27.14 21.43
N LEU A 608 36.34 -26.11 22.26
CA LEU A 608 37.69 -25.62 22.52
C LEU A 608 38.54 -26.64 23.32
N SER A 609 37.93 -27.41 24.23
CA SER A 609 38.60 -28.53 24.90
C SER A 609 38.89 -29.72 23.98
N GLY A 610 38.03 -29.98 22.98
CA GLY A 610 38.23 -31.06 22.01
C GLY A 610 39.30 -30.78 20.96
N MET A 611 39.63 -29.50 20.74
CA MET A 611 40.68 -29.05 19.81
C MET A 611 42.07 -28.97 20.45
N ASN A 612 42.18 -29.15 21.77
CA ASN A 612 43.44 -29.16 22.54
C ASN A 612 43.98 -30.59 22.82
N VAL A 613 43.43 -31.64 22.17
CA VAL A 613 43.90 -33.04 22.27
C VAL A 613 44.69 -33.42 21.02
#